data_AF-A0A379W325-F1
#
_entry.id   AF-A0A379W325-F1
#
_cell.length_a   1.000
_cell.length_b   1.000
_cell.length_c   1.000
_cell.angle_alpha   90.00
_cell.angle_beta   90.00
_cell.angle_gamma   90.00
#
_symmetry.space_group_name_H-M   'P 1'
#
loop_
_entity.id
_entity.type
_entity.pdbx_description
1 polymer ?
#
loop_
_entity_poly.entity_id
_entity_poly.type
_entity_poly.pdbx_seq_one_letter_code
_entity_poly.pdbx_strand_id
1 'polypeptide(L)'
;MQTPFSAEGIVTSVYTDANGTQHISLHRIPDKSGWWRYLGTTLLMLAMIVSAVYNGIQAFRRYQRHRTRMADIQEYYESCLNPRLTVSPENLI
;
A
#
# COMPACT_ATOMS: atom_id res chain seq x y z
N MET A 1 57.57 -1.54 4.88
CA MET A 1 56.45 -2.06 5.71
C MET A 1 55.40 -2.57 4.74
N GLN A 2 55.17 -3.88 4.70
CA GLN A 2 54.23 -4.52 3.77
C GLN A 2 53.02 -4.96 4.59
N THR A 3 51.97 -4.15 4.56
CA THR A 3 50.70 -4.47 5.24
C THR A 3 49.92 -5.44 4.35
N PRO A 4 49.61 -6.66 4.81
CA PRO A 4 48.75 -7.54 4.05
C PRO A 4 47.37 -6.89 3.95
N PHE A 5 46.87 -6.68 2.73
CA PHE A 5 45.51 -6.26 2.49
C PHE A 5 44.69 -7.49 2.05
N SER A 6 43.52 -7.65 2.63
CA SER A 6 42.53 -8.65 2.22
C SER A 6 41.37 -7.90 1.59
N ALA A 7 41.02 -8.24 0.34
CA ALA A 7 39.92 -7.63 -0.39
C ALA A 7 39.03 -8.73 -0.97
N GLU A 8 37.72 -8.68 -0.67
CA GLU A 8 36.73 -9.65 -1.10
C GLU A 8 35.74 -8.98 -2.07
N GLY A 9 35.52 -9.56 -3.25
CA GLY A 9 34.68 -8.97 -4.29
C GLY A 9 34.80 -9.69 -5.63
N ILE A 10 33.98 -9.29 -6.61
CA ILE A 10 34.12 -9.75 -8.00
C ILE A 10 35.15 -8.86 -8.70
N VAL A 11 36.19 -9.46 -9.28
CA VAL A 11 37.19 -8.72 -10.08
C VAL A 11 36.54 -8.26 -11.38
N THR A 12 36.42 -6.95 -11.57
CA THR A 12 35.82 -6.37 -12.79
C THR A 12 36.85 -5.89 -13.80
N SER A 13 38.05 -5.51 -13.35
CA SER A 13 39.15 -5.14 -14.24
C SER A 13 40.49 -5.27 -13.52
N VAL A 14 41.50 -5.74 -14.24
CA VAL A 14 42.90 -5.74 -13.81
C VAL A 14 43.71 -5.01 -14.85
N TYR A 15 44.42 -3.94 -14.45
CA TYR A 15 45.33 -3.23 -15.34
C TYR A 15 46.63 -2.89 -14.62
N THR A 16 47.72 -2.84 -15.36
CA THR A 16 49.04 -2.47 -14.85
C THR A 16 49.34 -1.06 -15.29
N ASP A 17 49.63 -0.18 -14.34
CA ASP A 17 50.03 1.20 -14.62
C ASP A 17 51.45 1.26 -15.20
N ALA A 18 51.83 2.38 -15.81
CA ALA A 18 53.15 2.61 -16.38
C ALA A 18 54.31 2.46 -15.36
N ASN A 19 54.01 2.58 -14.06
CA ASN A 19 54.95 2.34 -12.95
C ASN A 19 55.05 0.87 -12.51
N GLY A 20 54.38 -0.07 -13.18
CA GLY A 20 54.41 -1.49 -12.85
C GLY A 20 53.49 -1.90 -11.69
N THR A 21 52.71 -0.97 -11.13
CA THR A 21 51.70 -1.27 -10.09
C THR A 21 50.46 -1.88 -10.73
N GLN A 22 50.07 -3.07 -10.26
CA GLN A 22 48.84 -3.72 -10.69
C GLN A 22 47.64 -3.18 -9.89
N HIS A 23 46.68 -2.60 -10.61
CA HIS A 23 45.42 -2.13 -10.05
C HIS A 23 44.32 -3.16 -10.29
N ILE A 24 43.68 -3.60 -9.21
CA ILE A 24 42.55 -4.53 -9.24
C ILE A 24 41.30 -3.76 -8.82
N SER A 25 40.34 -3.62 -9.72
CA SER A 25 39.03 -3.06 -9.39
C SER A 25 38.11 -4.19 -8.93
N LEU A 26 37.65 -4.11 -7.68
CA LEU A 26 36.69 -5.05 -7.11
C LEU A 26 35.31 -4.40 -7.06
N HIS A 27 34.33 -5.04 -7.69
CA HIS A 27 32.93 -4.72 -7.45
C HIS A 27 32.44 -5.51 -6.25
N ARG A 28 31.90 -4.79 -5.26
CA ARG A 28 31.39 -5.38 -4.02
C ARG A 28 30.32 -6.43 -4.35
N ILE A 29 30.49 -7.64 -3.81
CA ILE A 29 29.48 -8.69 -3.91
C ILE A 29 28.22 -8.19 -3.21
N PRO A 30 27.04 -8.24 -3.86
CA PRO A 30 25.80 -7.81 -3.22
C PRO A 30 25.54 -8.68 -2.00
N ASP A 31 25.48 -8.02 -0.84
CA ASP A 31 25.34 -8.69 0.44
C ASP A 31 24.05 -9.52 0.48
N LYS A 32 24.17 -10.77 0.95
CA LYS A 32 23.04 -11.70 1.20
C LYS A 32 21.98 -11.11 2.14
N SER A 33 22.25 -9.97 2.79
CA SER A 33 21.34 -9.19 3.61
C SER A 33 20.18 -8.54 2.82
N GLY A 34 20.28 -8.46 1.49
CA GLY A 34 19.20 -7.98 0.63
C GLY A 34 17.94 -8.83 0.73
N TRP A 35 18.09 -10.16 0.83
CA TRP A 35 16.96 -11.10 0.87
C TRP A 35 16.03 -10.86 2.05
N TRP A 36 16.59 -10.64 3.24
CA TRP A 36 15.80 -10.39 4.44
C TRP A 36 15.06 -9.06 4.38
N ARG A 37 15.68 -8.04 3.76
CA ARG A 37 15.02 -6.74 3.53
C ARG A 37 13.86 -6.89 2.57
N TYR A 38 14.01 -7.62 1.47
CA TYR A 38 12.92 -7.87 0.52
C TYR A 38 11.78 -8.69 1.14
N LEU A 39 12.11 -9.68 1.97
CA LEU A 39 11.11 -10.46 2.69
C LEU A 39 10.33 -9.59 3.69
N GLY A 40 11.02 -8.72 4.43
CA GLY A 40 10.40 -7.80 5.37
C GLY A 40 9.50 -6.77 4.69
N THR A 41 9.97 -6.15 3.59
CA THR A 41 9.19 -5.12 2.87
C THR A 41 7.96 -5.71 2.18
N THR A 42 8.07 -6.91 1.61
CA THR A 42 6.92 -7.59 0.98
C THR A 42 5.85 -7.96 2.00
N LEU A 43 6.23 -8.49 3.16
CA LEU A 43 5.30 -8.77 4.26
C LEU A 43 4.60 -7.50 4.76
N LEU A 44 5.36 -6.41 4.93
CA LEU A 44 4.82 -5.11 5.34
C LEU A 44 3.83 -4.55 4.30
N MET A 45 4.17 -4.62 3.02
CA MET A 45 3.30 -4.23 1.91
C MET A 45 1.98 -5.01 1.95
N LEU A 46 2.03 -6.33 2.14
CA LEU A 46 0.84 -7.16 2.24
C LEU A 46 -0.04 -6.76 3.44
N ALA A 47 0.57 -6.51 4.61
CA ALA A 47 -0.17 -6.06 5.79
C ALA A 47 -0.83 -4.68 5.57
N MET A 48 -0.15 -3.75 4.89
CA MET A 48 -0.74 -2.46 4.54
C MET A 48 -1.92 -2.61 3.57
N ILE A 49 -1.82 -3.49 2.57
CA ILE A 49 -2.93 -3.75 1.64
C ILE A 49 -4.13 -4.33 2.38
N VAL A 50 -3.93 -5.34 3.22
CA VAL A 50 -5.01 -5.96 3.99
C VAL A 50 -5.70 -4.95 4.90
N SER A 51 -4.92 -4.14 5.62
CA SER A 51 -5.48 -3.09 6.48
C SER A 51 -6.20 -2.01 5.68
N ALA A 52 -5.67 -1.58 4.53
CA ALA A 52 -6.33 -0.61 3.66
C ALA A 52 -7.68 -1.12 3.13
N VAL A 53 -7.73 -2.38 2.66
CA VAL A 53 -8.97 -3.00 2.18
C VAL A 53 -9.98 -3.13 3.31
N TYR A 54 -9.56 -3.61 4.48
CA TYR A 54 -10.44 -3.77 5.63
C TYR A 54 -11.04 -2.44 6.09
N ASN A 55 -10.21 -1.41 6.26
CA ASN A 55 -10.65 -0.07 6.62
C ASN A 55 -11.52 0.56 5.52
N GLY A 56 -11.18 0.34 4.25
CA GLY A 56 -11.96 0.81 3.10
C GLY A 56 -13.37 0.22 3.08
N ILE A 57 -13.51 -1.09 3.30
CA ILE A 57 -14.82 -1.76 3.40
C ILE A 57 -15.61 -1.20 4.57
N GLN A 58 -14.99 -1.04 5.74
CA GLN A 58 -15.68 -0.48 6.91
C GLN A 58 -16.14 0.97 6.67
N ALA A 59 -15.27 1.81 6.10
CA ALA A 59 -15.57 3.19 5.75
C ALA A 59 -16.72 3.26 4.74
N PHE A 60 -16.70 2.39 3.72
CA PHE A 60 -17.76 2.32 2.71
C PHE A 60 -19.10 1.88 3.31
N ARG A 61 -19.12 0.83 4.14
CA ARG A 61 -20.34 0.39 4.84
C ARG A 61 -20.88 1.47 5.77
N ARG A 62 -20.01 2.19 6.48
CA ARG A 62 -20.39 3.33 7.32
C ARG A 62 -21.00 4.44 6.46
N TYR A 63 -20.38 4.77 5.33
CA TYR A 63 -20.86 5.79 4.42
C TYR A 63 -22.24 5.44 3.83
N GLN A 64 -22.43 4.21 3.35
CA GLN A 64 -23.72 3.71 2.88
C GLN A 64 -24.79 3.85 3.95
N ARG A 65 -24.52 3.38 5.18
CA ARG A 65 -25.48 3.48 6.30
C ARG A 65 -25.84 4.93 6.61
N HIS A 66 -24.88 5.86 6.57
CA HIS A 66 -25.16 7.30 6.76
C HIS A 66 -26.04 7.86 5.64
N ARG A 67 -25.83 7.44 4.39
CA ARG A 67 -26.66 7.87 3.24
C ARG A 67 -28.09 7.35 3.35
N THR A 68 -28.28 6.09 3.71
CA THR A 68 -29.63 5.52 3.95
C THR A 68 -30.36 6.29 5.04
N ARG A 69 -29.70 6.56 6.18
CA ARG A 69 -30.34 7.33 7.27
C ARG A 69 -30.76 8.73 6.85
N MET A 70 -29.97 9.42 6.03
CA MET A 70 -30.33 10.76 5.54
C MET A 70 -31.50 10.70 4.56
N ALA A 71 -31.58 9.66 3.72
CA ALA A 71 -32.70 9.45 2.82
C ALA A 71 -34.01 9.19 3.58
N ASP A 72 -33.98 8.30 4.59
CA ASP A 72 -35.16 7.99 5.42
C ASP A 72 -35.66 9.24 6.18
N ILE A 73 -34.73 10.05 6.71
CA ILE A 73 -35.07 11.30 7.40
C ILE A 73 -35.73 12.27 6.43
N GLN A 74 -35.19 12.42 5.22
CA GLN A 74 -35.74 13.32 4.24
C GLN A 74 -37.12 12.88 3.77
N GLU A 75 -37.33 11.57 3.55
CA GLU A 75 -38.63 11.01 3.21
C GLU A 75 -39.67 11.24 4.32
N TYR A 76 -39.29 11.05 5.59
CA TYR A 76 -40.16 11.30 6.73
C TYR A 76 -40.65 12.76 6.75
N TYR A 77 -39.74 13.73 6.61
CA TYR A 77 -40.12 15.14 6.60
C TYR A 77 -40.89 15.54 5.34
N GLU A 78 -40.56 15.00 4.16
CA GLU A 78 -41.36 15.23 2.95
C GLU A 78 -42.78 14.69 3.08
N SER A 79 -42.98 13.54 3.73
CA SER A 79 -44.31 12.98 3.97
C SER A 79 -45.16 13.85 4.90
N CYS A 80 -44.55 14.51 5.89
CA CYS A 80 -45.24 15.43 6.79
C CYS A 80 -45.51 16.81 6.15
N LEU A 81 -44.58 17.29 5.31
CA LEU A 81 -44.69 18.60 4.65
C LEU A 81 -45.62 18.55 3.44
N ASN A 82 -45.67 17.40 2.76
CA ASN A 82 -46.48 17.15 1.59
C ASN A 82 -47.17 15.80 1.81
N PRO A 83 -48.28 15.75 2.57
CA PRO A 83 -49.05 14.54 2.77
C PRO A 83 -49.36 14.00 1.39
N ARG A 84 -48.71 12.90 1.00
CA ARG A 84 -49.09 12.23 -0.24
C ARG A 84 -50.56 11.93 -0.05
N LEU A 85 -51.39 12.43 -0.97
CA LEU A 85 -52.76 11.99 -1.16
C LEU A 85 -52.68 10.49 -1.53
N THR A 86 -52.33 9.63 -0.57
CA THR A 86 -52.70 8.23 -0.66
C THR A 86 -54.20 8.29 -0.59
N VAL A 87 -54.84 8.19 -1.75
CA VAL A 87 -56.28 8.02 -1.89
C VAL A 87 -56.65 7.00 -0.83
N SER A 88 -57.33 7.47 0.23
CA SER A 88 -57.87 6.57 1.24
C SER A 88 -58.70 5.54 0.47
N PRO A 89 -58.51 4.23 0.66
CA PRO A 89 -59.31 3.21 -0.03
C PRO A 89 -60.82 3.36 0.26
N GLU A 90 -61.21 4.26 1.16
CA GLU A 90 -62.60 4.69 1.38
C GLU A 90 -63.17 5.62 0.29
N ASN A 91 -62.35 6.09 -0.66
CA ASN A 91 -62.81 6.83 -1.85
C ASN A 91 -62.87 5.98 -3.13
N LEU A 92 -62.55 4.68 -3.05
CA LEU A 92 -62.81 3.71 -4.10
C LEU A 92 -64.12 2.99 -3.76
N ILE A 93 -65.21 3.70 -4.03
CA ILE A 93 -66.56 3.13 -4.24
C ILE A 93 -66.47 2.01 -5.28
#